data_AF-A0A957JR55-F1
#
_entry.id   AF-A0A957JR55-F1
#
_cell.length_a   1.000
_cell.length_b   1.000
_cell.length_c   1.000
_cell.angle_alpha   90.00
_cell.angle_beta   90.00
_cell.angle_gamma   90.00
#
_symmetry.space_group_name_H-M   'P 1'
#
loop_
_entity.id
_entity.type
_entity.pdbx_description
1 polymer ?
#
loop_
_entity_poly.entity_id
_entity_poly.type
_entity_poly.pdbx_seq_one_letter_code
_entity_poly.pdbx_strand_id
1 'polypeptide(L)'
;WEPQTRVVNASERYEYEFTPSDYERLATFAHTLHGRIVVLGYRGGIMSDLFQTWHTIPFDIILSAGQSRTQREVIAWVNPPLATCLNLTTGDHL
;
A
#
# COMPACT_ATOMS: atom_id res chain seq x y z
N TRP A 1 2.83 1.91 -29.00
CA TRP A 1 2.41 0.69 -28.30
C TRP A 1 0.96 0.92 -27.94
N GLU A 2 0.04 0.34 -28.71
CA GLU A 2 -1.39 0.46 -28.43
C GLU A 2 -1.82 -0.79 -27.66
N PRO A 3 -2.43 -0.65 -26.48
CA PRO A 3 -2.91 -1.80 -25.73
C PRO A 3 -4.19 -2.32 -26.41
N GLN A 4 -4.16 -3.57 -26.88
CA GLN A 4 -5.35 -4.25 -27.40
C GLN A 4 -6.09 -4.93 -26.23
N THR A 5 -7.30 -4.45 -25.95
CA THR A 5 -8.23 -5.02 -24.98
C THR A 5 -9.00 -6.19 -25.59
N ARG A 6 -9.07 -7.32 -24.88
CA ARG A 6 -10.03 -8.39 -25.18
C ARG A 6 -11.07 -8.42 -24.06
N VAL A 7 -12.29 -8.01 -24.41
CA VAL A 7 -13.42 -7.93 -23.49
C VAL A 7 -13.93 -9.33 -23.14
N VAL A 8 -13.99 -9.65 -21.84
CA VAL A 8 -14.72 -10.81 -21.30
C VAL A 8 -15.51 -10.33 -20.07
N ASN A 9 -16.84 -10.27 -20.18
CA ASN A 9 -17.79 -9.96 -19.09
C ASN A 9 -17.88 -11.16 -18.11
N ALA A 10 -18.26 -11.08 -16.82
CA ALA A 10 -18.51 -10.03 -15.83
C ALA A 10 -18.64 -10.82 -14.50
N SER A 11 -17.73 -10.74 -13.53
CA SER A 11 -17.80 -9.79 -12.44
C SER A 11 -16.47 -9.76 -11.67
N GLU A 12 -15.81 -8.61 -11.75
CA GLU A 12 -14.88 -8.07 -10.73
C GLU A 12 -13.57 -8.82 -10.45
N ARG A 13 -12.85 -9.25 -11.49
CA ARG A 13 -11.38 -9.32 -11.36
C ARG A 13 -10.80 -8.00 -11.85
N TYR A 14 -10.05 -7.33 -10.98
CA TYR A 14 -9.23 -6.19 -11.36
C TYR A 14 -8.38 -6.61 -12.56
N GLU A 15 -8.56 -5.92 -13.69
CA GLU A 15 -7.92 -6.20 -14.98
C GLU A 15 -6.37 -6.10 -14.90
N TYR A 16 -5.85 -5.60 -13.79
CA TYR A 16 -4.44 -5.35 -13.50
C TYR A 16 -4.06 -5.88 -12.10
N GLU A 17 -4.25 -7.17 -11.87
CA GLU A 17 -3.74 -7.81 -10.66
C GLU A 17 -2.20 -7.75 -10.67
N PHE A 18 -1.63 -7.17 -9.61
CA PHE A 18 -0.18 -7.12 -9.45
C PHE A 18 0.37 -8.54 -9.41
N THR A 19 1.33 -8.83 -10.28
CA THR A 19 2.13 -10.05 -10.20
C THR A 19 3.15 -9.94 -9.07
N PRO A 20 3.73 -11.05 -8.59
CA PRO A 20 4.86 -11.00 -7.65
C PRO A 20 5.98 -10.05 -8.10
N SER A 21 6.30 -10.04 -9.40
CA SER A 21 7.31 -9.14 -9.98
C SER A 21 6.93 -7.66 -9.92
N ASP A 22 5.64 -7.33 -9.89
CA ASP A 22 5.18 -5.94 -9.75
C ASP A 22 5.38 -5.46 -8.30
N TYR A 23 5.10 -6.34 -7.33
CA TYR A 23 5.40 -6.06 -5.92
C TYR A 23 6.90 -5.86 -5.68
N GLU A 24 7.74 -6.71 -6.24
CA GLU A 24 9.21 -6.59 -6.14
C GLU A 24 9.72 -5.29 -6.76
N ARG A 25 9.20 -4.90 -7.93
CA ARG A 25 9.56 -3.63 -8.59
C ARG A 25 9.14 -2.43 -7.75
N LEU A 26 7.92 -2.46 -7.20
CA LEU A 26 7.43 -1.42 -6.30
C LEU A 26 8.31 -1.30 -5.05
N ALA A 27 8.61 -2.42 -4.38
CA ALA A 27 9.43 -2.43 -3.18
C ALA A 27 10.84 -1.93 -3.48
N THR A 28 11.47 -2.41 -4.56
CA THR A 28 12.79 -1.95 -5.00
C THR A 28 12.82 -0.44 -5.17
N PHE A 29 11.86 0.12 -5.92
CA PHE A 29 11.77 1.56 -6.11
C PHE A 29 11.54 2.30 -4.78
N ALA A 30 10.60 1.85 -3.96
CA ALA A 30 10.28 2.47 -2.67
C ALA A 30 11.50 2.51 -1.73
N HIS A 31 12.33 1.46 -1.71
CA HIS A 31 13.56 1.43 -0.89
C HIS A 31 14.66 2.37 -1.40
N THR A 32 14.61 2.82 -2.66
CA THR A 32 15.58 3.81 -3.19
C THR A 32 15.20 5.26 -2.89
N LEU A 33 13.95 5.52 -2.51
CA LEU A 33 13.47 6.87 -2.27
C LEU A 33 14.04 7.43 -0.95
N HIS A 34 14.48 8.68 -0.98
CA HIS A 34 14.89 9.42 0.21
C HIS A 34 13.70 10.26 0.71
N GLY A 35 13.33 10.10 1.98
CA GLY A 35 12.26 10.88 2.60
C GLY A 35 11.32 10.01 3.44
N ARG A 36 10.11 10.54 3.68
CA ARG A 36 9.05 9.83 4.42
C ARG A 36 8.13 9.16 3.42
N ILE A 37 8.10 7.83 3.43
CA ILE A 37 7.37 7.03 2.47
C ILE A 37 6.36 6.17 3.22
N VAL A 38 5.16 6.12 2.67
CA VAL A 38 4.09 5.24 3.13
C VAL A 38 3.65 4.38 1.95
N VAL A 39 3.67 3.06 2.15
CA VAL A 39 3.08 2.09 1.24
C VAL A 39 1.83 1.54 1.91
N LEU A 40 0.70 1.54 1.20
CA LEU A 40 -0.57 1.00 1.69
C LEU A 40 -0.92 -0.27 0.92
N GLY A 41 -1.46 -1.26 1.63
CA GLY A 41 -1.89 -2.50 1.00
C GLY A 41 -2.51 -3.47 2.00
N TYR A 42 -2.97 -4.60 1.51
CA TYR A 42 -3.53 -5.65 2.35
C TYR A 42 -2.43 -6.51 2.95
N ARG A 43 -2.70 -7.07 4.13
CA ARG A 43 -1.80 -8.05 4.74
C ARG A 43 -1.69 -9.29 3.86
N GLY A 44 -0.47 -9.66 3.51
CA GLY A 44 -0.16 -10.84 2.71
C GLY A 44 1.33 -11.14 2.74
N GLY A 45 1.71 -12.40 2.52
CA GLY A 45 3.10 -12.86 2.69
C GLY A 45 4.11 -12.01 1.92
N ILE A 46 3.87 -11.75 0.64
CA ILE A 46 4.80 -10.98 -0.21
C ILE A 46 5.04 -9.56 0.30
N MET A 47 4.00 -8.84 0.72
CA MET A 47 4.15 -7.48 1.26
C MET A 47 4.86 -7.48 2.60
N SER A 48 4.55 -8.47 3.45
CA SER A 48 5.22 -8.64 4.74
C SER A 48 6.72 -8.90 4.57
N ASP A 49 7.11 -9.70 3.58
CA ASP A 49 8.52 -10.02 3.31
C ASP A 49 9.27 -8.81 2.71
N LEU A 50 8.67 -8.13 1.72
CA LEU A 50 9.29 -7.01 1.01
C LEU A 50 9.50 -5.76 1.88
N PHE A 51 8.67 -5.57 2.90
CA PHE A 51 8.70 -4.41 3.80
C PHE A 51 8.94 -4.79 5.26
N GLN A 52 9.56 -5.94 5.53
CA GLN A 52 9.79 -6.47 6.89
C GLN A 52 10.58 -5.51 7.81
N THR A 53 11.39 -4.62 7.24
CA THR A 53 12.20 -3.64 7.98
C THR A 53 11.47 -2.32 8.23
N TRP A 54 10.30 -2.12 7.62
CA TRP A 54 9.50 -0.89 7.75
C TRP A 54 8.53 -1.02 8.91
N HIS A 55 8.13 0.13 9.48
CA HIS A 55 7.15 0.13 10.56
C HIS A 55 5.74 -0.13 10.02
N THR A 56 4.99 -1.04 10.64
CA THR A 56 3.65 -1.43 10.18
C THR A 56 2.55 -0.86 11.07
N ILE A 57 1.53 -0.26 10.47
CA ILE A 57 0.36 0.27 11.19
C ILE A 57 -0.90 -0.33 10.56
N PRO A 58 -1.56 -1.28 11.23
CA PRO A 58 -2.85 -1.79 10.78
C PRO A 58 -3.96 -0.78 11.06
N PHE A 59 -4.91 -0.67 10.14
CA PHE A 59 -6.15 0.09 10.34
C PHE A 59 -7.26 -0.47 9.45
N ASP A 60 -8.50 -0.27 9.89
CA ASP A 60 -9.66 -0.72 9.14
C ASP A 60 -10.11 0.34 8.12
N ILE A 61 -10.47 -0.12 6.93
CA ILE A 61 -11.15 0.69 5.93
C ILE A 61 -12.54 0.13 5.64
N ILE A 62 -13.44 1.01 5.22
CA ILE A 62 -14.75 0.63 4.71
C ILE A 62 -14.70 0.72 3.19
N LEU A 63 -14.74 -0.43 2.53
CA LEU A 63 -14.92 -0.48 1.09
C LEU A 63 -16.39 -0.20 0.77
N SER A 64 -16.62 0.90 0.06
CA SER A 64 -17.96 1.34 -0.39
C SER A 64 -18.20 1.08 -1.88
N ALA A 65 -17.30 0.33 -2.53
CA ALA A 65 -17.50 -0.12 -3.91
C ALA A 65 -18.47 -1.32 -3.91
N GLY A 66 -19.72 -1.09 -4.31
CA GLY A 66 -20.77 -2.13 -4.41
C GLY A 66 -21.99 -1.89 -3.51
N GLN A 67 -22.92 -2.85 -3.50
CA GLN A 67 -24.16 -2.75 -2.71
C GLN A 67 -24.01 -3.10 -1.22
N SER A 68 -22.84 -3.60 -0.79
CA SER A 68 -22.55 -3.90 0.61
C SER A 68 -21.31 -3.17 1.09
N ARG A 69 -21.40 -2.54 2.27
CA ARG A 69 -20.21 -2.02 2.97
C ARG A 69 -19.43 -3.20 3.53
N THR A 70 -18.20 -3.37 3.08
CA THR A 70 -17.30 -4.40 3.61
C THR A 70 -16.15 -3.74 4.34
N GLN A 71 -15.95 -4.09 5.61
CA GLN A 71 -14.79 -3.68 6.37
C GLN A 71 -13.61 -4.58 6.01
N ARG A 72 -12.44 -4.00 5.75
CA ARG A 72 -11.19 -4.73 5.52
C ARG A 72 -10.04 -4.08 6.26
N GLU A 73 -9.15 -4.91 6.81
CA GLU A 73 -7.88 -4.46 7.38
C GLU A 73 -6.92 -4.09 6.24
N VAL A 74 -6.31 -2.91 6.36
CA VAL A 74 -5.20 -2.42 5.53
C VAL A 74 -4.00 -2.15 6.43
N ILE A 75 -2.81 -2.36 5.89
CA ILE A 75 -1.54 -2.07 6.55
C ILE A 75 -0.88 -0.88 5.86
N ALA A 76 -0.42 0.08 6.66
CA ALA A 76 0.56 1.06 6.23
C ALA A 76 1.96 0.60 6.63
N TRP A 77 2.86 0.46 5.65
CA TRP A 77 4.30 0.31 5.87
C TRP A 77 4.96 1.68 5.75
N VAL A 78 5.72 2.10 6.76
CA VAL A 78 6.27 3.46 6.87
C VAL A 78 7.80 3.43 7.06
N ASN A 79 8.50 4.26 6.31
CA ASN A 79 9.94 4.53 6.45
C ASN A 79 10.21 6.04 6.41
N PRO A 80 10.92 6.62 7.42
CA PRO A 80 11.42 6.02 8.66
C PRO A 80 10.29 5.76 9.69
N PRO A 81 10.56 5.08 10.83
CA PRO A 81 9.57 4.82 11.86
C PRO A 81 8.79 6.07 12.26
N LEU A 82 7.51 5.90 12.58
CA LEU A 82 6.61 7.04 12.79
C LEU A 82 7.07 7.95 13.95
N ALA A 83 7.74 7.40 14.97
CA ALA A 83 8.39 8.17 16.03
C ALA A 83 9.51 9.10 15.53
N THR A 84 10.25 8.70 14.49
CA THR A 84 11.25 9.54 13.82
C THR A 84 10.57 10.61 12.95
N CYS A 85 9.38 10.31 12.42
CA CYS A 85 8.56 11.26 11.66
C CYS A 85 7.84 12.29 12.55
N LEU A 86 7.47 11.90 13.77
CA LEU A 86 6.79 12.70 14.79
C LEU A 86 7.73 13.51 15.68
N ASN A 87 8.98 13.75 15.26
CA ASN A 87 9.70 14.98 15.64
C ASN A 87 9.01 16.22 15.00
N LEU A 88 7.68 16.27 15.03
CA LEU A 88 6.95 17.51 15.17
C LEU A 88 7.29 17.94 16.59
N THR A 89 8.27 18.84 16.69
CA THR A 89 8.52 19.63 17.88
C THR A 89 7.18 19.94 18.53
N THR A 90 6.99 19.46 19.75
CA THR A 90 5.95 19.93 20.67
C THR A 90 6.26 21.40 21.02
N GLY A 91 6.30 22.28 20.03
CA GLY A 91 6.98 23.57 20.14
C GLY A 91 6.95 24.53 18.94
N ASP A 92 6.40 24.18 17.77
CA ASP A 92 6.21 25.14 16.67
C ASP A 92 4.77 24.99 16.14
N HIS A 93 3.84 25.93 16.24
CA HIS A 93 3.86 27.33 16.62
C HIS A 93 2.38 27.79 16.74
N LEU A 94 2.15 28.84 17.55
CA LEU A 94 1.08 29.85 17.48
C LEU A 94 -0.29 29.51 18.09
#